data_AF-A0A2T2SGT6-F1
#
_entry.id   AF-A0A2T2SGT6-F1
#
_cell.length_a   1.000
_cell.length_b   1.000
_cell.length_c   1.000
_cell.angle_alpha   90.00
_cell.angle_beta   90.00
_cell.angle_gamma   90.00
#
_symmetry.space_group_name_H-M   'P 1'
#
loop_
_entity.id
_entity.type
_entity.pdbx_description
1 polymer ?
#
loop_
_entity_poly.entity_id
_entity_poly.type
_entity_poly.pdbx_seq_one_letter_code
_entity_poly.pdbx_strand_id
1 'polypeptide(L)'
;SLFQDSNNPVVELGLSIASFTYGGLLGAFLLGLWHERTRQLDALVAFVVSIGAMVLIIFGVWHSPSDGWLFVLNPTDATIQQANLRTIGWPWYTTIGTAINLVVGSLSALRH
;
A
#
# COMPACT_ATOMS: atom_id res chain seq x y z
N SER A 1 4.85 24.27 16.49
CA SER A 1 4.98 22.88 15.99
C SER A 1 6.17 22.84 15.04
N LEU A 2 7.31 22.31 15.49
CA LEU A 2 8.64 22.46 14.86
C LEU A 2 8.99 21.35 13.84
N PHE A 3 8.01 20.61 13.32
CA PHE A 3 8.24 19.45 12.42
C PHE A 3 7.22 19.36 11.27
N GLN A 4 6.61 20.47 10.86
CA GLN A 4 5.66 20.55 9.75
C GLN A 4 6.27 21.16 8.48
N ASP A 5 7.59 21.07 8.30
CA ASP A 5 8.22 21.51 7.06
C ASP A 5 8.09 20.40 6.00
N SER A 6 6.99 20.42 5.25
CA SER A 6 6.73 19.61 4.04
C SER A 6 7.54 20.08 2.82
N ASN A 7 8.72 20.66 3.05
CA ASN A 7 9.48 21.39 2.03
C ASN A 7 10.43 20.49 1.23
N ASN A 8 10.25 19.16 1.31
CA ASN A 8 11.09 18.22 0.57
C ASN A 8 10.26 17.13 -0.12
N PRO A 9 9.51 17.49 -1.18
CA PRO A 9 8.66 16.55 -1.92
C PRO A 9 9.43 15.33 -2.44
N VAL A 10 10.74 15.46 -2.65
CA VAL A 10 11.61 14.36 -3.09
C VAL A 10 11.77 13.29 -2.00
N VAL A 11 11.89 13.70 -0.74
CA VAL A 11 12.05 12.75 0.39
C VAL A 11 10.76 11.99 0.62
N GLU A 12 9.62 12.66 0.60
CA GLU A 12 8.31 12.01 0.77
C GLU A 12 8.04 11.02 -0.38
N LEU A 13 8.39 11.40 -1.60
CA LEU A 13 8.28 10.52 -2.76
C LEU A 13 9.22 9.31 -2.62
N GLY A 14 10.49 9.51 -2.28
CA GLY A 14 11.44 8.41 -2.05
C GLY A 14 10.98 7.47 -0.94
N LEU A 15 10.47 8.02 0.15
CA LEU A 15 9.99 7.26 1.30
C LEU A 15 8.71 6.49 0.97
N SER A 16 7.79 7.07 0.19
CA SER A 16 6.62 6.35 -0.30
C SER A 16 7.00 5.11 -1.12
N ILE A 17 7.99 5.24 -2.01
CA ILE A 17 8.46 4.15 -2.88
C ILE A 17 9.10 3.03 -2.05
N ALA A 18 9.94 3.42 -1.10
CA ALA A 18 10.58 2.48 -0.19
C ALA A 18 9.54 1.74 0.67
N SER A 19 8.57 2.46 1.24
CA SER A 19 7.57 1.92 2.17
C SER A 19 6.69 0.84 1.55
N PHE A 20 6.16 1.03 0.34
CA PHE A 20 5.30 0.00 -0.27
C PHE A 20 6.09 -1.28 -0.58
N THR A 21 7.35 -1.15 -1.01
CA THR A 21 8.22 -2.30 -1.30
C THR A 21 8.59 -3.04 -0.01
N TYR A 22 8.96 -2.30 1.05
CA TYR A 22 9.25 -2.88 2.36
C TYR A 22 8.04 -3.54 3.01
N GLY A 23 6.82 -3.00 2.82
CA GLY A 23 5.58 -3.63 3.27
C GLY A 23 5.38 -5.02 2.65
N GLY A 24 5.67 -5.16 1.35
CA GLY A 24 5.67 -6.46 0.69
C GLY A 24 6.68 -7.43 1.30
N LEU A 25 7.92 -6.99 1.53
CA LEU A 25 8.99 -7.85 2.08
C LEU A 25 8.71 -8.28 3.52
N LEU A 26 8.26 -7.35 4.37
CA LEU A 26 7.87 -7.65 5.74
C LEU A 26 6.70 -8.64 5.78
N GLY A 27 5.71 -8.48 4.91
CA GLY A 27 4.59 -9.41 4.79
C GLY A 27 5.04 -10.82 4.37
N ALA A 28 5.95 -10.93 3.40
CA ALA A 28 6.49 -12.22 2.98
C ALA A 28 7.32 -12.88 4.09
N PHE A 29 8.09 -12.10 4.85
CA PHE A 29 8.83 -12.58 6.01
C PHE A 29 7.89 -13.11 7.11
N LEU A 30 6.86 -12.34 7.47
CA LEU A 30 5.87 -12.75 8.47
C LEU A 30 5.06 -13.97 8.02
N LEU A 31 4.76 -14.09 6.72
CA LEU A 31 4.09 -15.27 6.17
C LEU A 31 4.93 -16.53 6.36
N GLY A 32 6.24 -16.45 6.09
CA GLY A 32 7.19 -17.55 6.33
C GLY A 32 7.35 -17.90 7.81
N LEU A 33 7.18 -16.93 8.71
CA LEU A 33 7.19 -17.17 10.16
C LEU A 33 5.91 -17.86 10.66
N TRP A 34 4.75 -17.51 10.11
CA TRP A 34 3.45 -18.01 10.59
C TRP A 34 3.03 -19.34 9.95
N HIS A 35 3.45 -19.60 8.71
CA HIS A 35 3.06 -20.78 7.95
C HIS A 35 4.30 -21.57 7.50
N GLU A 36 4.70 -22.55 8.30
CA GLU A 36 5.86 -23.43 8.05
C GLU A 36 5.75 -24.27 6.74
N ARG A 37 4.55 -24.34 6.14
CA ARG A 37 4.28 -25.08 4.89
C ARG A 37 4.06 -24.22 3.64
N THR A 38 4.21 -22.90 3.73
CA THR A 38 3.99 -22.04 2.57
C THR A 38 5.02 -22.35 1.48
N ARG A 39 4.57 -22.73 0.28
CA ARG A 39 5.49 -22.93 -0.84
C ARG A 39 6.09 -21.59 -1.24
N GLN A 40 7.35 -21.60 -1.65
CA GLN A 40 8.06 -20.40 -2.12
C GLN A 40 7.30 -19.65 -3.23
N LEU A 41 6.60 -20.39 -4.09
CA LEU A 41 5.77 -19.82 -5.15
C LEU A 41 4.56 -19.05 -4.58
N ASP A 42 3.92 -19.54 -3.53
CA ASP A 42 2.75 -18.88 -2.93
C ASP A 42 3.16 -17.56 -2.25
N ALA A 43 4.31 -17.57 -1.56
CA ALA A 43 4.89 -16.36 -0.97
C ALA A 43 5.30 -15.34 -2.03
N LEU A 44 5.86 -15.79 -3.16
CA LEU A 44 6.21 -14.92 -4.29
C LEU A 44 4.95 -14.32 -4.93
N VAL A 45 3.91 -15.11 -5.15
CA VAL A 45 2.63 -14.63 -5.68
C VAL A 45 2.00 -13.61 -4.73
N ALA A 46 1.96 -13.90 -3.43
CA ALA A 46 1.45 -12.96 -2.43
C ALA A 46 2.22 -11.63 -2.41
N PHE A 47 3.55 -11.69 -2.56
CA PHE A 47 4.40 -10.51 -2.68
C PHE A 47 4.07 -9.67 -3.94
N VAL A 48 3.98 -10.30 -5.11
CA VAL A 48 3.67 -9.60 -6.37
C VAL A 48 2.25 -9.02 -6.35
N VAL A 49 1.28 -9.76 -5.82
CA VAL A 49 -0.10 -9.29 -5.66
C VAL A 49 -0.16 -8.11 -4.69
N SER A 50 0.60 -8.15 -3.59
CA SER A 50 0.70 -7.02 -2.65
C SER A 50 1.25 -5.75 -3.32
N ILE A 51 2.33 -5.87 -4.10
CA ILE A 51 2.86 -4.74 -4.88
C ILE A 51 1.80 -4.18 -5.83
N GLY A 52 1.13 -5.05 -6.61
CA GLY A 52 0.09 -4.63 -7.55
C GLY A 52 -1.08 -3.94 -6.86
N ALA A 53 -1.53 -4.46 -5.72
CA ALA A 53 -2.58 -3.84 -4.91
C ALA A 53 -2.14 -2.47 -4.35
N MET A 54 -0.90 -2.35 -3.87
CA MET A 54 -0.35 -1.08 -3.41
C MET A 54 -0.27 -0.04 -4.52
N VAL A 55 0.08 -0.42 -5.75
CA VAL A 55 0.02 0.47 -6.92
C VAL A 55 -1.40 0.99 -7.12
N LEU A 56 -2.41 0.12 -7.09
CA LEU A 56 -3.81 0.55 -7.22
C LEU A 56 -4.25 1.47 -6.08
N ILE A 57 -3.78 1.23 -4.85
CA ILE A 57 -4.09 2.07 -3.70
C ILE A 57 -3.46 3.45 -3.85
N ILE A 58 -2.17 3.52 -4.16
CA ILE A 58 -1.43 4.79 -4.26
C ILE A 58 -1.98 5.67 -5.38
N PHE A 59 -2.35 5.10 -6.53
CA PHE A 59 -2.84 5.86 -7.68
C PHE A 59 -4.37 5.99 -7.77
N GLY A 60 -5.11 5.12 -7.08
CA GLY A 60 -6.55 4.99 -7.22
C GLY A 60 -7.35 5.39 -5.99
N VAL A 61 -6.78 5.31 -4.78
CA VAL A 61 -7.53 5.60 -3.55
C VAL A 61 -7.34 7.07 -3.15
N TRP A 62 -8.45 7.78 -3.15
CA TRP A 62 -8.53 9.20 -2.79
C TRP A 62 -9.53 9.38 -1.66
N HIS A 63 -9.26 10.33 -0.78
CA HIS A 63 -10.16 10.70 0.30
C HIS A 63 -10.70 12.11 0.08
N SER A 64 -12.02 12.24 -0.02
CA SER A 64 -12.75 13.50 -0.02
C SER A 64 -13.43 13.74 1.34
N PRO A 65 -13.40 14.97 1.90
CA PRO A 65 -14.11 15.28 3.13
C PRO A 65 -15.64 15.13 3.05
N SER A 66 -16.24 15.25 1.86
CA SER A 66 -17.70 15.16 1.66
C SER A 66 -18.20 13.73 1.45
N ASP A 67 -17.48 12.96 0.63
CA ASP A 67 -17.93 11.65 0.14
C ASP A 67 -17.15 10.47 0.75
N GLY A 68 -16.07 10.75 1.49
CA GLY A 68 -15.22 9.75 2.11
C GLY A 68 -14.19 9.14 1.16
N TRP A 69 -14.02 7.83 1.22
CA TRP A 69 -13.04 7.09 0.40
C TRP A 69 -13.60 6.77 -0.98
N LEU A 70 -12.91 7.23 -2.01
CA LEU A 70 -13.26 7.07 -3.40
C LEU A 70 -12.15 6.32 -4.14
N PHE A 71 -12.53 5.49 -5.10
CA PHE A 71 -11.60 4.85 -6.01
C PHE A 71 -11.72 5.47 -7.39
N VAL A 72 -10.76 6.30 -7.78
CA VAL A 72 -10.70 6.98 -9.08
C VAL A 72 -9.27 6.89 -9.61
N LEU A 73 -9.09 6.20 -10.73
CA LEU A 73 -7.80 6.10 -11.40
C LEU A 73 -7.56 7.36 -12.23
N ASN A 74 -6.47 8.06 -11.96
CA ASN A 74 -6.04 9.27 -12.68
C ASN A 74 -7.12 10.38 -12.73
N PRO A 75 -7.56 10.92 -11.58
CA PRO A 75 -8.47 12.06 -11.55
C PRO A 75 -7.83 13.30 -12.18
N THR A 76 -8.61 14.08 -12.93
CA THR A 76 -8.13 15.34 -13.51
C THR A 76 -7.88 16.37 -12.42
N ASP A 77 -6.90 17.26 -12.58
CA ASP A 77 -6.55 18.31 -11.59
C ASP A 77 -7.75 19.15 -11.13
N ALA A 78 -8.71 19.40 -12.03
CA ALA A 78 -9.96 20.09 -11.71
C ALA A 78 -10.79 19.35 -10.65
N THR A 79 -10.89 18.01 -10.75
CA THR A 79 -11.63 17.17 -9.79
C THR A 79 -10.92 17.07 -8.45
N ILE A 80 -9.58 17.04 -8.45
CA ILE A 80 -8.76 17.01 -7.23
C ILE A 80 -9.01 18.27 -6.39
N GLN A 81 -9.03 19.44 -7.03
CA GLN A 81 -9.24 20.72 -6.35
C GLN A 81 -10.70 20.89 -5.90
N GLN A 82 -11.67 20.54 -6.74
CA GLN A 82 -13.09 20.66 -6.42
C GLN A 82 -13.51 19.76 -5.26
N ALA A 83 -13.08 18.50 -5.26
CA ALA A 83 -13.45 17.53 -4.24
C ALA A 83 -12.46 17.47 -3.05
N ASN A 84 -11.45 18.35 -3.03
CA ASN A 84 -10.37 18.36 -2.04
C ASN A 84 -9.76 16.96 -1.83
N LEU A 85 -9.44 16.26 -2.93
CA LEU A 85 -8.97 14.88 -2.86
C LEU A 85 -7.60 14.83 -2.19
N ARG A 86 -7.47 13.94 -1.19
CA ARG A 86 -6.22 13.70 -0.47
C ARG A 86 -5.80 12.25 -0.64
N THR A 87 -4.52 12.02 -0.80
CA THR A 87 -3.94 10.68 -0.82
C THR A 87 -3.70 10.18 0.61
N ILE A 88 -3.50 8.87 0.74
CA ILE A 88 -3.03 8.26 1.99
C ILE A 88 -1.60 8.71 2.26
N GLY A 89 -1.25 8.98 3.52
CA GLY A 89 0.13 9.32 3.89
C GLY A 89 1.07 8.12 3.82
N TRP A 90 2.32 8.36 3.40
CA TRP A 90 3.34 7.31 3.25
C TRP A 90 3.57 6.39 4.47
N PRO A 91 3.40 6.81 5.75
CA PRO A 91 3.63 5.92 6.88
C PRO A 91 2.71 4.69 6.91
N TRP A 92 1.55 4.78 6.25
CA TRP A 92 0.57 3.69 6.19
C TRP A 92 0.85 2.68 5.07
N TYR A 93 1.74 2.99 4.12
CA TYR A 93 1.99 2.09 2.99
C TYR A 93 2.62 0.77 3.42
N THR A 94 3.54 0.81 4.40
CA THR A 94 4.18 -0.41 4.91
C THR A 94 3.16 -1.32 5.60
N THR A 95 2.29 -0.76 6.45
CA THR A 95 1.31 -1.54 7.21
C THR A 95 0.23 -2.13 6.30
N ILE A 96 -0.26 -1.35 5.34
CA ILE A 96 -1.23 -1.82 4.32
C ILE A 96 -0.61 -2.92 3.46
N GLY A 97 0.60 -2.71 2.92
CA GLY A 97 1.27 -3.71 2.06
C GLY A 97 1.56 -5.02 2.80
N THR A 98 1.97 -4.93 4.07
CA THR A 98 2.17 -6.10 4.94
C THR A 98 0.87 -6.86 5.16
N ALA A 99 -0.21 -6.14 5.49
CA ALA A 99 -1.52 -6.75 5.72
C ALA A 99 -2.06 -7.44 4.45
N ILE A 100 -1.96 -6.79 3.29
CA ILE A 100 -2.38 -7.38 2.01
C ILE A 100 -1.59 -8.65 1.72
N ASN A 101 -0.26 -8.61 1.86
CA ASN A 101 0.57 -9.78 1.62
C ASN A 101 0.18 -10.94 2.55
N LEU A 102 0.05 -10.67 3.86
CA LEU A 102 -0.36 -11.68 4.83
C LEU A 102 -1.72 -12.30 4.51
N VAL A 103 -2.70 -11.48 4.11
CA VAL A 103 -4.03 -11.97 3.75
C VAL A 103 -3.95 -12.85 2.50
N VAL A 104 -3.28 -12.40 1.43
CA VAL A 104 -3.16 -13.16 0.18
C VAL A 104 -2.37 -14.46 0.39
N GLY A 105 -1.27 -14.38 1.14
CA GLY A 105 -0.43 -15.53 1.47
C GLY A 105 -1.15 -16.55 2.33
N SER A 106 -1.86 -16.10 3.37
CA SER A 106 -2.61 -17.00 4.25
C SER A 106 -3.78 -17.66 3.51
N LEU A 107 -4.50 -16.93 2.66
CA LEU A 107 -5.56 -17.50 1.82
C LEU A 107 -5.03 -18.53 0.83
N SER A 108 -3.83 -18.32 0.31
CA SER A 108 -3.16 -19.30 -0.58
C SER A 108 -2.71 -20.53 0.19
N ALA A 109 -2.17 -20.35 1.40
CA ALA A 109 -1.76 -21.46 2.27
C ALA A 109 -2.93 -22.33 2.73
N LEU A 110 -4.12 -21.74 2.98
CA LEU A 110 -5.34 -22.49 3.32
C LEU A 110 -5.90 -23.35 2.18
N ARG A 111 -5.46 -23.14 0.93
CA ARG A 111 -5.88 -23.99 -0.21
C ARG A 111 -5.10 -25.30 -0.31
N HIS A 112 -4.08 -25.50 0.53
CA HIS A 112 -3.19 -26.67 0.53
C HIS A 112 -3.33 -27.48 1.83
#